data_AF-A0A7C9RGK5-F1
#
_entry.id   AF-A0A7C9RGK5-F1
#
_cell.length_a   1.000
_cell.length_b   1.000
_cell.length_c   1.000
_cell.angle_alpha   90.00
_cell.angle_beta   90.00
_cell.angle_gamma   90.00
#
_symmetry.space_group_name_H-M   'P 1'
#
loop_
_entity.id
_entity.type
_entity.pdbx_description
1 polymer ?
#
loop_
_entity_poly.entity_id
_entity_poly.type
_entity_poly.pdbx_seq_one_letter_code
_entity_poly.pdbx_strand_id
1 'polypeptide(L)'
;DDMDTLLVLLGSAGISFIMGVPGADDVMLNYQSTSFHDALFLRETMNLKRAPEFEAWLQRMQITDAAGRLRPPSPNALLGGMGNLKSLVA
;
A
#
# COMPACT_ATOMS: atom_id res chain seq x y z
N ASP A 1 5.78 -17.47 8.48
CA ASP A 1 7.20 -17.82 8.33
C ASP A 1 8.06 -16.98 9.28
N ASP A 2 9.36 -17.24 9.43
CA ASP A 2 10.27 -16.53 10.33
C ASP A 2 10.28 -15.02 10.08
N MET A 3 10.14 -14.60 8.81
CA MET A 3 10.03 -13.20 8.41
C MET A 3 8.77 -12.51 8.96
N ASP A 4 7.63 -13.20 9.02
CA ASP A 4 6.39 -12.64 9.62
C ASP A 4 6.56 -12.44 11.12
N THR A 5 7.21 -13.40 11.79
CA THR A 5 7.49 -13.31 13.23
C THR A 5 8.42 -12.15 13.52
N LEU A 6 9.52 -12.04 12.77
CA LEU A 6 10.45 -10.94 12.88
C LEU A 6 9.77 -9.59 12.60
N LEU A 7 8.93 -9.52 11.58
CA LEU A 7 8.18 -8.32 11.22
C LEU A 7 7.29 -7.84 12.38
N VAL A 8 6.56 -8.75 13.03
CA VAL A 8 5.71 -8.42 14.19
C VAL A 8 6.56 -7.99 15.38
N LEU A 9 7.68 -8.66 15.66
CA LEU A 9 8.59 -8.28 16.74
C LEU A 9 9.16 -6.87 16.52
N LEU A 10 9.65 -6.59 15.31
CA LEU A 10 10.17 -5.27 14.94
C LEU A 10 9.07 -4.19 14.98
N GLY A 11 7.86 -4.51 14.51
CA GLY A 11 6.70 -3.63 14.61
C GLY A 11 6.36 -3.28 16.05
N SER A 12 6.33 -4.28 16.94
CA SER A 12 6.09 -4.08 18.37
C SER A 12 7.20 -3.27 19.05
N ALA A 13 8.43 -3.35 18.55
CA ALA A 13 9.57 -2.56 19.01
C ALA A 13 9.59 -1.13 18.46
N GLY A 14 8.65 -0.75 17.59
CA GLY A 14 8.53 0.60 17.05
C GLY A 14 9.42 0.87 15.83
N ILE A 15 9.73 -0.14 15.01
CA ILE A 15 10.44 0.08 13.76
C ILE A 15 9.67 1.06 12.85
N SER A 16 10.38 2.03 12.28
CA SER A 16 9.75 3.09 11.47
C SER A 16 9.52 2.70 10.02
N PHE A 17 10.34 1.79 9.48
CA PHE A 17 10.28 1.39 8.07
C PHE A 17 10.71 -0.06 7.85
N ILE A 18 10.19 -0.65 6.78
CA ILE A 18 10.58 -1.94 6.20
C ILE A 18 10.53 -1.79 4.67
N MET A 19 11.16 -2.71 3.93
CA MET A 19 11.14 -2.71 2.47
C MET A 19 10.19 -3.79 1.95
N GLY A 20 9.16 -3.38 1.23
CA GLY A 20 8.24 -4.28 0.52
C GLY A 20 8.69 -4.51 -0.92
N VAL A 21 8.69 -5.76 -1.37
CA VAL A 21 8.95 -6.21 -2.75
C VAL A 21 7.67 -6.87 -3.29
N PRO A 22 7.33 -6.71 -4.58
CA PRO A 22 6.18 -7.38 -5.17
C PRO A 22 6.24 -8.89 -4.92
N GLY A 23 5.21 -9.45 -4.30
CA GLY A 23 5.15 -10.89 -4.01
C GLY A 23 6.20 -11.42 -3.03
N ALA A 24 6.89 -10.53 -2.29
CA ALA A 24 7.98 -10.87 -1.37
C ALA A 24 9.23 -11.51 -2.00
N ASP A 25 9.30 -11.67 -3.32
CA ASP A 25 10.45 -12.30 -4.00
C ASP A 25 11.28 -11.28 -4.76
N ASP A 26 12.52 -11.05 -4.30
CA ASP A 26 13.51 -10.30 -5.05
C ASP A 26 14.43 -11.27 -5.82
N VAL A 27 14.00 -11.60 -7.04
CA VAL A 27 14.71 -12.53 -7.93
C VAL A 27 16.08 -12.02 -8.35
N MET A 28 16.28 -10.69 -8.39
CA MET A 28 17.57 -10.13 -8.80
C MET A 28 18.63 -10.32 -7.71
N LEU A 29 18.22 -10.23 -6.45
CA LEU A 29 19.09 -10.45 -5.29
C LEU A 29 19.04 -11.88 -4.75
N ASN A 30 18.17 -12.73 -5.32
CA ASN A 30 17.96 -14.12 -4.91
C ASN A 30 17.64 -14.24 -3.40
N TYR A 31 16.73 -13.38 -2.92
CA TYR A 31 16.33 -13.31 -1.51
C TYR A 31 14.83 -13.03 -1.35
N GLN A 32 14.21 -13.68 -0.36
CA GLN A 32 12.81 -13.41 0.02
C GLN A 32 12.73 -12.27 1.03
N SER A 33 12.07 -11.19 0.65
CA SER A 33 11.83 -9.99 1.44
C SER A 33 10.40 -9.96 2.02
N THR A 34 9.96 -8.81 2.54
CA THR A 34 8.54 -8.58 2.87
C THR A 34 7.77 -8.13 1.63
N SER A 35 6.46 -8.35 1.61
CA SER A 35 5.54 -7.92 0.56
C SER A 35 4.89 -6.56 0.85
N PHE A 36 4.27 -5.95 -0.17
CA PHE A 36 3.43 -4.75 0.06
C PHE A 36 2.23 -5.02 0.97
N HIS A 37 1.74 -6.27 1.00
CA HIS A 37 0.62 -6.65 1.86
C HIS A 37 1.04 -6.75 3.32
N ASP A 38 2.28 -7.14 3.59
CA ASP A 38 2.81 -7.29 4.95
C ASP A 38 2.88 -5.93 5.65
N ALA A 39 3.27 -4.90 4.91
CA ALA A 39 3.29 -3.52 5.37
C ALA A 39 1.88 -2.97 5.70
N LEU A 40 0.84 -3.47 5.03
CA LEU A 40 -0.56 -3.14 5.33
C LEU A 40 -1.07 -3.92 6.53
N PHE A 41 -0.82 -5.23 6.54
CA PHE A 41 -1.14 -6.12 7.65
C PHE A 41 -0.60 -5.59 8.98
N LEU A 42 0.68 -5.18 9.01
CA LEU A 42 1.30 -4.65 10.23
C LEU A 42 0.61 -3.38 10.70
N ARG A 43 0.27 -2.47 9.78
CA ARG A 43 -0.39 -1.21 10.09
C ARG A 43 -1.80 -1.41 10.62
N GLU A 44 -2.58 -2.29 10.00
CA GLU A 44 -3.94 -2.60 10.44
C GLU A 44 -3.94 -3.30 11.79
N THR A 45 -3.05 -4.27 11.99
CA THR A 45 -2.95 -5.05 13.23
C THR A 45 -2.50 -4.21 14.42
N MET A 46 -1.55 -3.30 14.21
CA MET A 46 -0.97 -2.48 15.27
C MET A 46 -1.53 -1.05 15.33
N ASN A 47 -2.54 -0.74 14.51
CA ASN A 47 -3.13 0.60 14.38
C ASN A 47 -2.09 1.71 14.09
N LEU A 48 -1.12 1.39 13.22
CA LEU A 48 -0.05 2.32 12.82
C LEU A 48 -0.46 3.14 11.60
N LYS A 49 0.06 4.37 11.51
CA LYS A 49 -0.19 5.28 10.39
C LYS A 49 1.00 5.36 9.45
N ARG A 50 0.75 5.79 8.21
CA ARG A 50 1.80 6.18 7.27
C ARG A 50 2.34 7.56 7.62
N ALA A 51 3.43 7.98 6.97
CA ALA A 51 3.89 9.36 7.05
C ALA A 51 2.76 10.33 6.62
N PRO A 52 2.54 11.46 7.32
CA PRO A 52 1.39 12.34 7.08
C PRO A 52 1.26 12.81 5.62
N GLU A 53 2.37 13.17 5.00
CA GLU A 53 2.44 13.64 3.62
C GLU A 53 2.05 12.54 2.64
N PHE A 54 2.47 11.30 2.92
CA PHE A 54 2.15 10.15 2.08
C PHE A 54 0.69 9.72 2.24
N GLU A 55 0.14 9.75 3.47
CA GLU A 55 -1.28 9.47 3.71
C GLU A 55 -2.17 10.50 2.99
N ALA A 56 -1.84 11.78 3.08
CA ALA A 56 -2.57 12.84 2.37
C ALA A 56 -2.49 12.67 0.85
N TRP A 57 -1.33 12.26 0.33
CA TRP A 57 -1.16 11.95 -1.08
C TRP A 57 -2.02 10.76 -1.52
N LEU A 58 -2.05 9.66 -0.76
CA LEU A 58 -2.86 8.47 -1.07
C LEU A 58 -4.36 8.80 -1.14
N GLN A 59 -4.84 9.62 -0.21
CA GLN A 59 -6.22 10.09 -0.20
C GLN A 59 -6.52 10.96 -1.43
N ARG A 60 -5.62 11.91 -1.76
CA ARG A 60 -5.76 12.75 -2.97
C ARG A 60 -5.78 11.92 -4.26
N MET A 61 -4.98 10.85 -4.32
CA MET A 61 -4.94 9.91 -5.44
C MET A 61 -6.10 8.92 -5.45
N GLN A 62 -7.01 8.98 -4.47
CA GLN A 62 -8.17 8.09 -4.35
C GLN A 62 -7.77 6.61 -4.25
N ILE A 63 -6.61 6.34 -3.65
CA ILE A 63 -6.09 4.99 -3.36
C ILE A 63 -6.59 4.51 -1.99
N THR A 64 -6.61 5.41 -0.99
CA THR A 64 -7.19 5.15 0.33
C THR A 64 -8.48 5.95 0.56
N ASP A 65 -9.33 5.45 1.45
CA ASP A 65 -10.50 6.17 1.95
C ASP A 65 -10.13 7.18 3.07
N ALA A 66 -11.13 7.92 3.57
CA ALA A 66 -10.94 8.86 4.67
C ALA A 66 -10.49 8.19 5.99
N ALA A 67 -10.68 6.88 6.12
CA ALA A 67 -10.24 6.08 7.25
C ALA A 67 -8.83 5.46 7.03
N GLY A 68 -8.17 5.75 5.91
CA GLY A 68 -6.83 5.25 5.56
C GLY A 68 -6.78 3.81 5.04
N ARG A 69 -7.94 3.19 4.78
CA ARG A 69 -8.06 1.85 4.21
C ARG A 69 -7.93 1.88 2.71
N LEU A 70 -7.38 0.83 2.11
CA LEU A 70 -7.33 0.71 0.66
C LEU A 70 -8.74 0.69 0.07
N ARG A 71 -8.96 1.49 -0.96
CA ARG A 71 -10.18 1.42 -1.76
C ARG A 71 -10.13 0.17 -2.63
N PRO A 72 -11.28 -0.49 -2.87
CA PRO A 72 -11.32 -1.61 -3.79
C PRO A 72 -10.80 -1.17 -5.16
N PRO A 73 -10.07 -2.04 -5.88
CA PRO A 73 -9.56 -1.71 -7.20
C PRO A 73 -10.71 -1.26 -8.10
N SER A 74 -10.61 -0.02 -8.60
CA SER A 74 -11.55 0.47 -9.62
C SER A 74 -11.23 -0.25 -10.93
N PRO A 75 -12.23 -0.81 -11.64
CA PRO A 75 -12.00 -1.48 -12.91
C PRO A 75 -11.27 -0.60 -13.93
N ASN A 76 -11.37 0.74 -13.80
CA ASN A 76 -10.76 1.66 -14.73
C ASN A 76 -10.38 3.01 -14.08
N ALA A 77 -9.32 3.02 -13.27
CA ALA A 77 -8.73 4.29 -12.81
C ALA A 77 -8.31 5.20 -14.00
N LEU A 78 -7.95 4.61 -15.14
CA LEU A 78 -7.61 5.33 -16.38
C LEU A 78 -8.83 5.87 -17.14
N LEU A 79 -9.96 5.13 -17.19
CA LEU A 79 -11.18 5.63 -17.86
C LEU A 79 -11.91 6.69 -17.02
N GLY A 80 -11.71 6.72 -15.70
CA GLY A 80 -12.32 7.73 -14.82
C GLY A 80 -11.95 9.17 -15.20
N GLY A 81 -10.76 9.39 -15.79
CA GLY A 81 -10.34 10.69 -16.32
C GLY A 81 -10.85 11.01 -17.73
N MET A 82 -11.35 10.00 -18.47
CA MET A 82 -11.81 10.15 -19.85
C MET A 82 -13.25 10.67 -19.95
N GLY A 83 -14.02 10.70 -18.85
CA GLY A 83 -15.36 11.28 -18.83
C GLY A 83 -15.40 12.80 -19.10
N ASN A 84 -14.26 13.49 -19.00
CA ASN A 84 -14.13 14.92 -19.27
C ASN A 84 -13.71 15.24 -20.72
N LEU A 85 -13.49 14.23 -21.57
CA LEU A 85 -13.21 14.43 -22.99
C LEU A 85 -14.53 14.72 -23.72
N LYS A 86 -14.75 16.00 -24.05
CA LYS A 86 -15.88 16.50 -24.85
C LYS A 86 -16.02 15.86 -26.24
N SER A 87 -15.14 14.94 -26.64
CA SER A 87 -15.19 14.26 -27.94
C SER A 87 -16.15 13.06 -28.00
N LEU A 88 -16.83 12.72 -26.91
CA LEU A 88 -17.74 11.56 -26.83
C LEU A 88 -19.23 11.92 -26.78
N VAL A 89 -19.60 13.18 -27.05
CA VAL A 89 -21.00 13.55 -27.32
C VAL A 89 -21.11 13.88 -28.81
N ALA A 90 -21.53 12.88 -29.59
CA ALA A 90 -22.19 13.05 -30.87
C ALA A 90 -23.64 12.61 -30.73
#